data_AF-A0A8K0G1U8-F1
#
_entry.id   AF-A0A8K0G1U8-F1
#
_cell.length_a   1.000
_cell.length_b   1.000
_cell.length_c   1.000
_cell.angle_alpha   90.00
_cell.angle_beta   90.00
_cell.angle_gamma   90.00
#
_symmetry.space_group_name_H-M   'P 1'
#
loop_
_entity.id
_entity.type
_entity.pdbx_description
1 polymer ?
#
loop_
_entity_poly.entity_id
_entity_poly.type
_entity_poly.pdbx_seq_one_letter_code
_entity_poly.pdbx_strand_id
1 'polypeptide(L)'
;EAPSKAAGYRWYAEFQRGRISLGKQYGGGPSNTAVIPENIDVVRKLIMEERHVTYREIQRTLGISGTAVQKILHQELGPLSETRWESRIKPINPLYHQIGEVYDSLEQIANDGNRDANTKHMAQC
;
A
#
# COMPACT_ATOMS: atom_id res chain seq x y z
N GLU A 1 -36.36 -25.44 -9.15
CA GLU A 1 -35.84 -26.07 -10.38
C GLU A 1 -34.78 -27.09 -9.98
N ALA A 2 -34.94 -28.36 -10.39
CA ALA A 2 -34.03 -29.44 -9.99
C ALA A 2 -32.86 -29.55 -10.99
N PRO A 3 -31.62 -29.80 -10.55
CA PRO A 3 -30.50 -30.00 -11.46
C PRO A 3 -30.76 -31.21 -12.37
N SER A 4 -30.35 -31.11 -13.63
CA SER A 4 -30.53 -32.19 -14.60
C SER A 4 -29.79 -33.46 -14.17
N LYS A 5 -30.27 -34.63 -14.60
CA LYS A 5 -29.62 -35.93 -14.33
C LYS A 5 -28.13 -35.92 -14.72
N ALA A 6 -27.78 -35.18 -15.77
CA ALA A 6 -26.40 -35.01 -16.21
C ALA A 6 -25.54 -34.19 -15.23
N ALA A 7 -26.10 -33.16 -14.59
CA ALA A 7 -25.41 -32.41 -13.55
C ALA A 7 -25.13 -33.29 -12.32
N GLY A 8 -26.08 -34.14 -11.94
CA GLY A 8 -25.92 -35.12 -10.86
C GLY A 8 -24.77 -36.11 -11.10
N TYR A 9 -24.68 -36.69 -12.31
CA TYR A 9 -23.56 -37.59 -12.64
C TYR A 9 -22.21 -36.89 -12.67
N ARG A 10 -22.15 -35.63 -13.14
CA ARG A 10 -20.92 -34.84 -13.13
C ARG A 10 -20.43 -34.58 -11.71
N TRP A 11 -21.33 -34.22 -10.78
CA TRP A 11 -20.98 -34.01 -9.38
C TRP A 11 -20.53 -35.29 -8.70
N TYR A 12 -21.20 -36.41 -8.96
CA TYR A 12 -20.81 -37.70 -8.42
C TYR A 12 -19.40 -38.12 -8.88
N ALA A 13 -19.06 -37.89 -10.16
CA ALA A 13 -17.73 -38.17 -10.70
C ALA A 13 -16.64 -37.28 -10.08
N GLU A 14 -16.92 -35.99 -9.86
CA GLU A 14 -15.98 -35.08 -9.19
C GLU A 14 -15.79 -35.43 -7.70
N PHE A 15 -16.84 -35.88 -7.02
CA PHE A 15 -16.76 -36.39 -5.66
C PHE A 15 -15.88 -37.65 -5.56
N GLN A 16 -16.06 -38.61 -6.47
CA GLN A 16 -15.19 -39.81 -6.55
C GLN A 16 -13.73 -39.47 -6.84
N ARG A 17 -13.46 -38.33 -7.50
CA ARG A 17 -12.10 -37.79 -7.73
C ARG A 17 -11.53 -37.04 -6.51
N GLY A 18 -12.22 -37.05 -5.36
CA GLY A 18 -11.76 -36.43 -4.12
C GLY A 18 -11.97 -34.92 -4.04
N ARG A 19 -12.74 -34.31 -4.96
CA ARG A 19 -13.10 -32.88 -4.86
C ARG A 19 -14.32 -32.73 -3.96
N ILE A 20 -14.10 -32.17 -2.76
CA ILE A 20 -15.13 -32.00 -1.71
C ILE A 20 -15.66 -30.56 -1.65
N SER A 21 -15.05 -29.61 -2.38
CA SER A 21 -15.42 -28.18 -2.33
C SER A 21 -16.31 -27.78 -3.52
N LEU A 22 -17.47 -27.18 -3.23
CA LEU A 22 -18.40 -26.58 -4.20
C LEU A 22 -17.94 -25.22 -4.76
N GLY A 23 -16.84 -24.67 -4.24
CA GLY A 23 -16.28 -23.42 -4.73
C GLY A 23 -15.86 -23.60 -6.19
N LYS A 24 -16.30 -22.70 -7.08
CA LYS A 24 -15.66 -22.55 -8.39
C LYS A 24 -14.17 -22.43 -8.11
N GLN A 25 -13.38 -23.43 -8.55
CA GLN A 25 -11.95 -23.20 -8.69
C GLN A 25 -11.85 -22.02 -9.64
N TYR A 26 -11.39 -20.89 -9.12
CA TYR A 26 -10.91 -19.81 -9.96
C TYR A 26 -9.83 -20.45 -10.82
N GLY A 27 -10.20 -20.80 -12.05
CA GLY A 27 -9.24 -21.29 -13.03
C GLY A 27 -8.14 -20.25 -13.07
N GLY A 28 -6.90 -20.70 -12.85
CA GLY A 28 -5.72 -19.89 -13.11
C GLY A 28 -5.76 -19.48 -14.58
N GLY A 29 -6.42 -18.37 -14.88
CA GLY A 29 -6.12 -17.57 -16.05
C GLY A 29 -4.66 -17.09 -15.94
N PRO A 30 -4.07 -16.62 -17.06
CA PRO A 30 -2.63 -16.44 -17.21
C PRO A 30 -1.97 -15.91 -15.94
N SER A 31 -1.25 -16.80 -15.27
CA SER A 31 -0.49 -16.51 -14.07
C SER A 31 0.67 -15.58 -14.43
N ASN A 32 0.68 -14.42 -13.77
CA ASN A 32 1.86 -13.75 -13.25
C ASN A 32 2.96 -13.21 -14.17
N THR A 33 2.89 -13.31 -15.50
CA THR A 33 3.95 -12.69 -16.34
C THR A 33 3.98 -11.16 -16.22
N ALA A 34 2.84 -10.53 -15.91
CA ALA A 34 2.74 -9.08 -15.78
C ALA A 34 3.04 -8.56 -14.35
N VAL A 35 3.01 -9.43 -13.33
CA VAL A 35 3.29 -9.07 -11.92
C VAL A 35 4.72 -9.50 -11.61
N ILE A 36 5.67 -8.86 -12.30
CA ILE A 36 7.10 -9.04 -12.08
C ILE A 36 7.64 -7.86 -11.28
N PRO A 37 8.75 -8.03 -10.52
CA PRO A 37 9.34 -6.96 -9.71
C PRO A 37 9.55 -5.66 -10.48
N GLU A 38 9.98 -5.75 -11.75
CA GLU A 38 10.24 -4.60 -12.61
C GLU A 38 8.97 -3.76 -12.83
N ASN A 39 7.84 -4.42 -13.12
CA ASN A 39 6.57 -3.72 -13.31
C ASN A 39 6.06 -3.13 -11.98
N ILE A 40 6.26 -3.83 -10.87
CA ILE A 40 5.91 -3.32 -9.53
C ILE A 40 6.69 -2.04 -9.23
N ASP A 41 7.99 -2.01 -9.51
CA ASP A 41 8.84 -0.84 -9.27
C ASP A 41 8.47 0.34 -10.18
N VAL A 42 8.14 0.09 -11.44
CA VAL A 42 7.65 1.15 -12.34
C VAL A 42 6.33 1.73 -11.84
N VAL A 43 5.37 0.89 -11.42
CA VAL A 43 4.10 1.38 -10.84
C VAL A 43 4.36 2.19 -9.56
N ARG A 44 5.23 1.69 -8.69
CA ARG A 44 5.62 2.37 -7.45
C ARG A 44 6.19 3.77 -7.73
N LYS A 45 7.09 3.87 -8.71
CA LYS A 45 7.68 5.14 -9.13
C LYS A 45 6.64 6.12 -9.67
N LEU A 46 5.76 5.64 -10.57
CA LEU A 46 4.68 6.46 -11.14
C LEU A 46 3.77 7.05 -10.06
N ILE A 47 3.40 6.27 -9.04
CA ILE A 47 2.56 6.73 -7.92
C ILE A 47 3.27 7.77 -7.04
N MET A 48 4.60 7.63 -6.88
CA MET A 48 5.40 8.55 -6.08
C MET A 48 5.59 9.90 -6.76
N GLU A 49 5.87 9.90 -8.07
CA GLU A 49 6.17 11.10 -8.85
C GLU A 49 4.89 11.89 -9.21
N GLU A 50 3.85 11.20 -9.65
CA GLU A 50 2.65 11.86 -10.18
C GLU A 50 1.55 12.02 -9.12
N ARG A 51 0.94 13.21 -9.05
CA ARG A 51 -0.09 13.48 -8.03
C ARG A 51 -1.38 12.69 -8.26
N HIS A 52 -1.72 12.39 -9.51
CA HIS A 52 -2.96 11.70 -9.88
C HIS A 52 -2.75 10.71 -11.03
N VAL A 53 -2.03 9.62 -10.78
CA VAL A 53 -1.96 8.51 -11.74
C VAL A 53 -3.30 7.76 -11.77
N THR A 54 -3.86 7.64 -12.97
CA THR A 54 -5.06 6.86 -13.23
C THR A 54 -4.72 5.42 -13.61
N TYR A 55 -5.65 4.52 -13.36
CA TYR A 55 -5.51 3.11 -13.71
C TYR A 55 -5.23 2.89 -15.21
N ARG A 56 -5.88 3.67 -16.09
CA ARG A 56 -5.69 3.59 -17.54
C ARG A 56 -4.31 4.05 -17.98
N GLU A 57 -3.73 5.03 -17.30
CA GLU A 57 -2.36 5.49 -17.59
C GLU A 57 -1.36 4.39 -17.23
N ILE A 58 -1.51 3.73 -16.07
CA ILE A 58 -0.63 2.60 -15.70
C ILE A 58 -0.72 1.48 -16.74
N GLN A 59 -1.94 1.11 -17.14
CA GLN A 59 -2.15 0.08 -18.17
C GLN A 59 -1.47 0.45 -19.48
N ARG A 60 -1.57 1.72 -19.92
CA ARG A 60 -0.96 2.19 -21.15
C ARG A 60 0.57 2.21 -21.07
N THR A 61 1.12 2.67 -19.95
CA THR A 61 2.56 2.78 -19.74
C THR A 61 3.24 1.41 -19.72
N LEU A 62 2.61 0.42 -19.09
CA LEU A 62 3.18 -0.92 -18.95
C LEU A 62 2.71 -1.91 -20.01
N GLY A 63 1.66 -1.58 -20.78
CA GLY A 63 1.06 -2.48 -21.76
C GLY A 63 0.43 -3.73 -21.13
N ILE A 64 0.11 -3.70 -19.83
CA ILE A 64 -0.42 -4.85 -19.10
C ILE A 64 -1.94 -4.76 -18.92
N SER A 65 -2.56 -5.93 -18.71
CA SER A 65 -4.00 -6.01 -18.47
C SER A 65 -4.38 -5.25 -17.19
N GLY A 66 -5.60 -4.71 -17.16
CA GLY A 66 -6.12 -4.06 -15.95
C GLY A 66 -6.06 -5.01 -14.76
N THR A 67 -6.46 -6.27 -14.96
CA THR A 67 -6.38 -7.30 -13.92
C THR A 67 -4.99 -7.43 -13.30
N ALA A 68 -3.90 -7.25 -14.07
CA ALA A 68 -2.55 -7.24 -13.54
C ALA A 68 -2.23 -5.95 -12.76
N VAL A 69 -2.66 -4.78 -13.25
CA VAL A 69 -2.55 -3.51 -12.51
C VAL A 69 -3.29 -3.60 -11.18
N GLN A 70 -4.50 -4.17 -11.15
CA GLN A 70 -5.28 -4.32 -9.92
C GLN A 70 -4.56 -5.23 -8.92
N LYS A 71 -3.94 -6.32 -9.37
CA LYS A 71 -3.11 -7.17 -8.51
C LYS A 71 -1.91 -6.40 -7.96
N ILE A 72 -1.15 -5.71 -8.80
CA ILE A 72 0.01 -4.91 -8.36
C ILE A 72 -0.41 -3.87 -7.32
N LEU A 73 -1.48 -3.12 -7.59
CA LEU A 73 -1.94 -2.06 -6.68
C LEU A 73 -2.45 -2.63 -5.36
N HIS A 74 -3.31 -3.65 -5.37
CA HIS A 74 -3.99 -4.09 -4.15
C HIS A 74 -3.29 -5.24 -3.40
N GLN A 75 -2.50 -6.05 -4.08
CA GLN A 75 -1.85 -7.23 -3.49
C GLN A 75 -0.36 -6.97 -3.21
N GLU A 76 0.35 -6.29 -4.11
CA GLU A 76 1.81 -6.07 -3.97
C GLU A 76 2.15 -4.74 -3.28
N LEU A 77 1.44 -3.66 -3.62
CA LEU A 77 1.70 -2.32 -3.08
C LEU A 77 0.77 -1.93 -1.93
N GLY A 78 -0.34 -2.64 -1.73
CA GLY A 78 -1.34 -2.28 -0.73
C GLY A 78 -2.06 -0.95 -1.02
N PRO A 79 -2.88 -0.45 -0.09
CA PRO A 79 -3.65 0.78 -0.29
C PRO A 79 -2.74 1.95 -0.68
N LEU A 80 -3.01 2.58 -1.83
CA LEU A 80 -2.21 3.70 -2.35
C LEU A 80 -2.04 4.83 -1.34
N SER A 81 -3.04 5.07 -0.49
CA SER A 81 -2.99 6.10 0.55
C SER A 81 -1.88 5.80 1.56
N GLU A 82 -1.79 4.56 2.04
CA GLU A 82 -0.87 4.17 3.10
C GLU A 82 0.58 4.25 2.63
N THR A 83 0.90 3.62 1.49
CA THR A 83 2.26 3.66 0.91
C THR A 83 2.70 5.06 0.44
N ARG A 84 1.75 5.87 -0.06
CA ARG A 84 2.03 7.24 -0.48
C ARG A 84 2.26 8.17 0.70
N TRP A 85 1.45 8.09 1.75
CA TRP A 85 1.63 8.90 2.95
C TRP A 85 2.91 8.51 3.68
N GLU A 86 3.18 7.22 3.86
CA GLU A 86 4.43 6.74 4.47
C GLU A 86 5.67 7.22 3.73
N SER A 87 5.67 7.13 2.40
CA SER A 87 6.82 7.58 1.58
C SER A 87 7.05 9.09 1.64
N ARG A 88 5.99 9.89 1.85
CA ARG A 88 6.09 11.35 1.98
C ARG A 88 6.47 11.80 3.38
N ILE A 89 6.03 11.07 4.41
CA ILE A 89 6.33 11.40 5.81
C ILE A 89 7.74 10.95 6.20
N LYS A 90 8.21 9.80 5.69
CA LYS A 90 9.50 9.21 6.08
C LYS A 90 10.69 10.17 5.93
N PRO A 91 10.82 10.98 4.86
CA PRO A 91 11.90 11.97 4.75
C PRO A 91 11.75 13.18 5.69
N ILE A 92 10.52 13.49 6.14
CA ILE A 92 10.21 14.63 7.02
C ILE A 92 10.32 14.23 8.51
N ASN A 93 10.20 12.95 8.82
CA ASN A 93 10.24 12.43 10.19
C ASN A 93 11.48 12.86 11.00
N PRO A 94 12.71 12.91 10.44
CA PRO A 94 13.88 13.44 11.17
C PRO A 94 13.72 14.91 11.57
N LEU A 95 13.05 15.72 10.74
CA LEU A 95 12.81 17.13 11.03
C LEU A 95 11.81 17.30 12.18
N TYR A 96 10.79 16.44 12.26
CA TYR A 96 9.85 16.44 13.39
C TYR A 96 10.55 16.10 14.71
N HIS A 97 11.48 15.13 14.69
CA HIS A 97 12.29 14.79 15.86
C HIS A 97 13.18 15.96 16.30
N GLN A 98 13.89 16.58 15.35
CA GLN A 98 14.75 17.73 15.62
C GLN A 98 13.97 18.92 16.20
N ILE A 99 12.77 19.16 15.70
CA ILE A 99 11.88 20.19 16.24
C ILE A 99 11.50 19.87 17.68
N GLY A 100 11.18 18.61 18.00
CA GLY A 100 10.91 18.17 19.38
C GLY A 100 12.08 18.42 20.33
N GLU A 101 13.30 18.06 19.91
CA GLU A 101 14.51 18.32 20.71
C GLU A 101 14.75 19.81 20.99
N VAL A 102 14.44 20.67 20.01
CA VAL A 102 14.51 22.12 20.18
C VAL A 102 13.46 22.62 21.19
N TYR A 103 12.22 22.14 21.11
CA TYR A 103 11.18 22.48 22.08
C TYR A 103 11.55 22.05 23.51
N ASP A 104 12.02 20.82 23.68
CA ASP A 104 12.44 20.29 24.99
C ASP A 104 13.61 21.10 25.57
N SER A 105 14.54 21.54 24.71
CA SER A 105 15.67 22.37 25.10
C SER A 105 15.23 23.78 25.52
N LEU A 106 14.30 24.39 24.79
CA LEU A 106 13.74 25.70 25.12
C LEU A 106 12.94 25.64 26.43
N GLU A 107 12.17 24.57 26.65
CA GLU A 107 11.42 24.36 27.89
C GLU A 107 12.35 24.21 29.10
N GLN A 108 13.45 23.46 28.96
CA GLN A 108 14.47 23.36 30.01
C GLN A 108 15.10 24.72 30.33
N ILE A 109 15.41 25.53 29.31
CA ILE A 109 15.98 26.88 29.51
C ILE A 109 14.97 27.82 30.19
N ALA A 110 13.69 27.75 29.81
CA ALA A 110 12.63 28.56 30.38
C ALA A 110 12.41 28.24 31.88
N ASN A 111 12.56 26.97 32.27
CA ASN A 111 12.33 26.50 33.64
C ASN A 111 13.59 26.49 34.52
N ASP A 112 14.78 26.76 33.97
CA ASP A 112 16.04 26.75 34.73
C ASP A 112 16.11 27.93 35.72
N GLY A 113 16.07 27.65 37.03
CA GLY A 113 16.16 28.66 38.09
C GLY A 113 17.40 29.56 38.03
N ASN A 114 18.47 29.13 37.37
CA ASN A 114 19.78 29.79 37.34
C ASN A 114 20.01 30.71 36.12
N ARG A 115 19.07 30.74 35.15
CA ARG A 115 19.16 31.62 33.95
C ARG A 115 18.62 33.02 34.25
N ASP A 116 19.17 34.02 33.57
CA ASP A 116 18.69 35.41 33.66
C ASP A 116 17.28 35.57 33.06
N ALA A 117 16.56 36.60 33.50
CA ALA A 117 15.18 36.85 33.11
C ALA A 117 15.00 37.08 31.60
N ASN A 118 16.00 37.66 30.92
CA ASN A 118 15.94 37.91 29.49
C ASN A 118 16.10 36.61 28.71
N THR A 119 17.05 35.75 29.08
CA THR A 119 17.22 34.41 28.45
C THR A 119 15.99 33.52 28.64
N LYS A 120 15.34 33.58 29.80
CA LYS A 120 14.07 32.87 30.04
C LYS A 120 12.94 33.38 29.17
N HIS A 121 12.80 34.70 29.07
CA HIS A 121 11.79 35.33 28.23
C HIS A 121 11.97 34.96 26.76
N MET A 122 13.20 35.00 26.25
CA MET A 122 13.53 34.62 24.87
C MET A 122 13.25 33.15 24.54
N ALA A 123 13.31 32.25 25.52
CA ALA A 123 12.97 30.83 25.34
C ALA A 123 11.45 30.57 25.34
N GLN A 124 10.64 31.56 25.75
CA GLN A 124 9.17 31.48 25.84
C GLN A 124 8.46 32.27 24.73
N CYS A 125 9.17 33.11 23.98
CA CYS A 125 8.66 33.87 22.83
C CYS A 125 8.53 33.00 21.58
#